data_AF-A0A534G2V8-F1
#
_entry.id   AF-A0A534G2V8-F1
#
_cell.length_a   1.000
_cell.length_b   1.000
_cell.length_c   1.000
_cell.angle_alpha   90.00
_cell.angle_beta   90.00
_cell.angle_gamma   90.00
#
_symmetry.space_group_name_H-M   'P 1'
#
loop_
_entity.id
_entity.type
_entity.pdbx_description
1 polymer ?
#
loop_
_entity_poly.entity_id
_entity_poly.type
_entity_poly.pdbx_seq_one_letter_code
_entity_poly.pdbx_strand_id
1 'polypeptide(L)' 'GDILAYVRIGAGRIERCHLRDPSWFHWPLLEAAIEGNIVADFPLCNKSFNCSYSGHDL' A
#
# COMPACT_ATOMS: atom_id res chain seq x y z
N GLY A 1 -7.55 -4.63 -2.36
CA GLY A 1 -6.67 -5.50 -3.17
C GLY A 1 -6.08 -6.58 -2.29
N ASP A 2 -5.20 -7.40 -2.85
CA ASP A 2 -4.61 -8.54 -2.15
C ASP A 2 -3.53 -8.13 -1.15
N ILE A 3 -3.52 -8.81 0.00
CA ILE A 3 -2.47 -8.70 1.01
C ILE A 3 -1.59 -9.93 0.90
N LEU A 4 -0.28 -9.74 0.76
CA LEU A 4 0.71 -10.80 0.65
C LEU A 4 1.58 -10.83 1.90
N ALA A 5 1.80 -12.02 2.44
CA ALA A 5 2.77 -12.27 3.50
C ALA A 5 3.85 -13.24 2.98
N TYR A 6 5.10 -12.79 2.94
CA TYR A 6 6.26 -13.64 2.71
C TYR A 6 6.92 -13.97 4.04
N VAL A 7 7.12 -15.26 4.32
CA VAL A 7 7.78 -15.73 5.54
C VAL A 7 8.85 -16.76 5.17
N ARG A 8 10.05 -16.58 5.71
CA ARG A 8 11.12 -17.58 5.69
C ARG A 8 11.31 -18.16 7.08
N ILE A 9 11.28 -19.48 7.18
CA ILE A 9 11.42 -20.22 8.43
C ILE A 9 12.72 -21.04 8.38
N GLY A 10 13.50 -21.00 9.45
CA GLY A 10 14.72 -21.79 9.63
C GLY A 10 14.97 -22.06 11.11
N ALA A 11 15.51 -23.25 11.42
CA ALA A 11 15.73 -23.73 12.80
C ALA A 11 14.52 -23.55 13.75
N GLY A 12 13.29 -23.70 13.22
CA GLY A 12 12.05 -23.52 13.99
C GLY A 12 11.70 -22.07 14.34
N ARG A 13 12.35 -21.07 13.74
CA ARG A 13 12.08 -19.63 13.94
C ARG A 13 11.80 -18.93 12.62
N ILE A 14 11.13 -17.78 12.69
CA ILE A 14 11.00 -16.86 11.55
C ILE A 14 12.33 -16.14 11.36
N GLU A 15 12.98 -16.39 10.22
CA GLU A 15 14.23 -15.72 9.84
C GLU A 15 13.99 -14.45 9.02
N ARG A 16 12.84 -14.36 8.33
CA ARG A 16 12.40 -13.16 7.61
C ARG A 16 10.89 -13.16 7.48
N CYS A 17 10.29 -12.00 7.67
CA CYS A 17 8.89 -11.74 7.37
C CYS A 17 8.80 -10.44 6.56
N HIS A 18 7.97 -10.42 5.53
CA HIS A 18 7.64 -9.20 4.82
C HIS A 18 6.16 -9.22 4.47
N LEU A 19 5.45 -8.20 4.94
CA LEU A 19 4.04 -7.99 4.67
C LEU A 19 3.92 -6.89 3.62
N ARG A 20 3.13 -7.14 2.58
CA ARG A 20 2.86 -6.17 1.53
C ARG A 20 1.37 -6.10 1.29
N ASP A 21 0.78 -4.96 1.57
CA ASP A 21 -0.60 -4.68 1.21
C ASP A 21 -0.68 -4.00 -0.18
N PRO A 22 -1.88 -3.74 -0.70
CA PRO A 22 -2.05 -3.06 -1.99
C PRO A 22 -1.52 -1.61 -2.02
N SER A 23 -1.40 -0.97 -0.86
CA SER A 23 -1.05 0.45 -0.74
C SER A 23 0.33 0.74 -1.30
N TRP A 24 1.23 -0.25 -1.28
CA TRP A 24 2.53 -0.22 -1.96
C TRP A 24 2.48 0.20 -3.42
N PHE A 25 1.42 -0.19 -4.13
CA PHE A 25 1.21 0.19 -5.52
C PHE A 25 0.19 1.32 -5.67
N HIS A 26 -0.76 1.42 -4.74
CA HIS A 26 -1.81 2.44 -4.82
C HIS A 26 -1.30 3.84 -4.50
N TRP A 27 -0.29 4.00 -3.64
CA TRP A 27 0.27 5.33 -3.36
C TRP A 27 0.90 5.98 -4.62
N PRO A 28 1.77 5.30 -5.39
CA PRO A 28 2.21 5.80 -6.68
C PRO A 28 1.08 5.97 -7.70
N LEU A 29 0.07 5.10 -7.68
CA LEU A 29 -1.08 5.22 -8.58
C LEU A 29 -1.94 6.44 -8.27
N LEU A 30 -2.09 6.81 -6.98
CA LEU A 30 -2.77 8.03 -6.57
C LEU A 30 -2.05 9.26 -7.14
N GLU A 31 -0.72 9.31 -7.08
CA GLU A 31 0.07 10.39 -7.67
C GLU A 31 -0.25 10.58 -9.16
N ALA A 32 -0.24 9.48 -9.93
CA ALA A 32 -0.59 9.51 -11.34
C ALA A 32 -2.08 9.89 -11.58
N ALA A 33 -2.98 9.44 -10.72
CA ALA A 33 -4.42 9.65 -10.88
C ALA A 33 -4.88 11.08 -10.53
N ILE A 34 -4.12 11.81 -9.71
CA ILE A 34 -4.48 13.20 -9.34
C ILE A 34 -4.04 14.23 -10.39
N GLU A 35 -3.21 13.84 -11.35
CA GLU A 35 -2.71 14.75 -12.39
C GLU A 35 -3.87 15.45 -13.13
N GLY A 36 -3.80 16.77 -13.23
CA GLY A 36 -4.83 17.59 -13.89
C GLY A 36 -6.11 17.84 -13.09
N ASN A 37 -6.26 17.31 -11.87
CA ASN A 37 -7.40 17.57 -11.00
C ASN A 37 -7.19 18.83 -10.15
N ILE A 38 -8.27 19.40 -9.62
CA ILE A 38 -8.18 20.51 -8.65
C ILE A 38 -7.84 19.97 -7.25
N VAL A 39 -7.24 20.81 -6.40
CA VAL A 39 -6.87 20.42 -5.03
C VAL A 39 -8.06 19.89 -4.22
N ALA A 40 -9.27 20.41 -4.48
CA ALA A 40 -10.48 19.98 -3.79
C ALA A 40 -10.89 18.52 -4.09
N ASP A 41 -10.39 17.93 -5.17
CA ASP A 41 -10.69 16.54 -5.54
C ASP A 41 -9.79 15.53 -4.81
N PHE A 42 -8.70 16.00 -4.19
CA PHE A 42 -7.74 15.13 -3.50
C PHE A 42 -8.40 14.19 -2.46
N PRO A 43 -9.32 14.66 -1.58
CA PRO A 43 -10.00 13.77 -0.63
C PRO A 43 -10.81 12.66 -1.31
N LEU A 44 -11.45 12.95 -2.45
CA LEU A 44 -12.23 11.97 -3.21
C LEU A 44 -11.34 10.93 -3.88
N CYS A 45 -10.28 11.38 -4.56
CA CYS A 45 -9.29 10.49 -5.17
C CYS A 45 -8.66 9.58 -4.11
N ASN A 46 -8.12 10.15 -3.03
CA ASN A 46 -7.49 9.39 -1.94
C ASN A 46 -8.44 8.32 -1.36
N LYS A 47 -9.71 8.66 -1.17
CA LYS A 47 -10.69 7.71 -0.61
C LYS A 47 -11.04 6.57 -1.59
N SER A 48 -11.00 6.83 -2.89
CA SER A 48 -11.27 5.83 -3.94
C SER A 48 -10.24 4.70 -3.96
N PHE A 49 -8.97 4.99 -3.66
CA PHE A 49 -7.91 3.98 -3.58
C PHE A 49 -7.84 3.26 -2.22
N ASN A 50 -8.41 3.88 -1.18
CA ASN A 50 -8.45 3.37 0.19
C ASN A 50 -7.05 2.93 0.68
N CYS A 51 -6.05 3.76 0.43
CA CYS A 51 -4.67 3.50 0.82
C CYS A 51 -4.54 3.41 2.34
N SER A 52 -3.71 2.47 2.80
CA SER A 52 -3.28 2.35 4.18
C SER A 52 -1.89 2.98 4.34
N TYR A 53 -1.73 3.83 5.34
CA TYR A 53 -0.43 4.36 5.74
C TYR A 53 0.41 3.26 6.40
N SER A 54 -0.14 2.63 7.44
CA SER A 54 0.55 1.57 8.18
C SER A 54 0.88 0.36 7.31
N GLY A 55 0.11 0.08 6.25
CA GLY A 55 0.43 -1.00 5.33
C GLY A 55 1.62 -0.72 4.42
N HIS A 56 1.88 0.56 4.12
CA HIS A 56 3.02 0.99 3.31
C HIS A 56 4.31 1.16 4.14
N ASP A 57 4.19 1.43 5.43
CA ASP A 57 5.32 1.63 6.36
C ASP A 57 6.02 0.33 6.82
N LEU A 58 5.41 -0.84 6.59
CA LEU A 58 5.88 -2.17 7.05
C LEU A 58 7.04 -2.75 6.23
#